data_AF-A0A0S8BE43-F1
#
_entry.id   AF-A0A0S8BE43-F1
#
_cell.length_a   1.000
_cell.length_b   1.000
_cell.length_c   1.000
_cell.angle_alpha   90.00
_cell.angle_beta   90.00
_cell.angle_gamma   90.00
#
_symmetry.space_group_name_H-M   'P 1'
#
loop_
_entity.id
_entity.type
_entity.pdbx_description
1 polymer ?
#
loop_
_entity_poly.entity_id
_entity_poly.type
_entity_poly.pdbx_seq_one_letter_code
_entity_poly.pdbx_strand_id
1 'polypeptide(L)'
;VLGHVYPLYHQFRGGKGAGTFVGVLLATQPIFVLPVIGVWLSVLVLTGYVGLATVLSALAFIPVVVLMASPDTLATWLVFTVVGAVFITLTHRSNIQRLRNGTEYCFEKARLFRHLR
;
A
#
# COMPACT_ATOMS: atom_id res chain seq x y z
N VAL A 1 -4.83 5.33 11.30
CA VAL A 1 -4.58 5.78 9.90
C VAL A 1 -4.98 7.24 9.69
N LEU A 2 -6.26 7.61 9.89
CA LEU A 2 -6.73 8.98 9.63
C LEU A 2 -5.93 10.05 10.37
N GLY A 3 -5.61 9.87 11.66
CA GLY A 3 -4.79 10.82 12.41
C GLY A 3 -3.37 11.04 11.86
N HIS A 4 -2.83 10.10 11.08
CA HIS A 4 -1.53 10.26 10.41
C HIS A 4 -1.66 10.96 9.05
N VAL A 5 -2.76 10.76 8.34
CA VAL A 5 -3.02 11.40 7.03
C VAL A 5 -3.56 12.82 7.19
N TYR A 6 -4.40 13.03 8.21
CA TYR A 6 -5.06 14.28 8.53
C TYR A 6 -4.80 14.67 10.01
N PRO A 7 -3.53 14.89 10.39
CA PRO A 7 -3.16 15.29 11.75
C PRO A 7 -3.70 16.68 12.11
N LEU A 8 -4.38 16.79 13.26
CA LEU A 8 -4.92 18.05 13.78
C LEU A 8 -3.81 19.12 13.96
N TYR A 9 -2.67 18.71 14.51
CA TYR A 9 -1.55 19.60 14.84
C TYR A 9 -0.73 20.06 13.63
N HIS A 10 -0.97 19.50 12.44
CA HIS A 10 -0.32 19.90 11.18
C HIS A 10 -1.34 20.37 10.14
N GLN A 11 -2.42 21.03 10.58
CA GLN A 11 -3.42 21.63 9.69
C GLN A 11 -4.01 20.62 8.69
N PHE A 12 -4.22 19.37 9.13
CA PHE A 12 -4.71 18.26 8.30
C PHE A 12 -3.80 17.91 7.10
N ARG A 13 -2.50 18.25 7.15
CA ARG A 13 -1.51 17.91 6.13
C ARG A 13 -0.54 16.86 6.68
N GLY A 14 -0.85 15.59 6.42
CA GLY A 14 -0.05 14.45 6.87
C GLY A 14 0.51 13.59 5.74
N GLY A 15 0.88 12.35 6.10
CA GLY A 15 1.39 11.34 5.16
C GLY A 15 0.27 10.65 4.37
N LYS A 16 0.60 9.58 3.64
CA LYS A 16 -0.38 8.84 2.81
C LYS A 16 -0.97 7.60 3.47
N GLY A 17 -0.53 7.27 4.69
CA GLY A 17 -1.13 6.22 5.52
C GLY A 17 -0.56 4.81 5.35
N ALA A 18 0.27 4.54 4.33
CA ALA A 18 0.80 3.20 4.04
C ALA A 18 1.52 2.57 5.24
N GLY A 19 2.47 3.29 5.86
CA GLY A 19 3.20 2.80 7.04
C GLY A 19 2.28 2.51 8.22
N THR A 20 1.22 3.31 8.41
CA THR A 20 0.26 3.04 9.49
C THR A 20 -0.60 1.81 9.24
N PHE A 21 -0.93 1.47 7.99
CA PHE A 21 -1.61 0.21 7.68
C PHE A 21 -0.72 -0.98 7.99
N VAL A 22 0.55 -0.95 7.56
CA VAL A 22 1.52 -1.99 7.91
C VAL A 22 1.68 -2.13 9.43
N GLY A 23 1.70 -1.00 10.16
CA GLY A 23 1.72 -1.00 11.63
C GLY A 23 0.51 -1.68 12.26
N VAL A 24 -0.71 -1.48 11.71
CA VAL A 24 -1.91 -2.20 12.17
C VAL A 24 -1.72 -3.70 11.94
N LEU A 25 -1.29 -4.12 10.74
CA LEU A 25 -1.08 -5.54 10.44
C LEU A 25 -0.04 -6.17 11.38
N LEU A 26 1.08 -5.48 11.64
CA LEU A 26 2.10 -5.95 12.58
C LEU A 26 1.57 -6.07 14.01
N ALA A 27 0.66 -5.19 14.45
CA ALA A 27 0.13 -5.21 15.80
C ALA A 27 -0.96 -6.29 16.00
N THR A 28 -1.76 -6.56 14.97
CA THR A 28 -2.94 -7.43 15.11
C THR A 28 -2.77 -8.80 14.47
N GLN A 29 -2.14 -8.88 13.30
CA GLN A 29 -1.97 -10.14 12.56
C GLN A 29 -0.68 -10.10 11.71
N PRO A 30 0.50 -10.31 12.33
CA PRO A 30 1.80 -10.15 11.67
C PRO A 30 1.97 -10.96 10.39
N ILE A 31 1.32 -12.13 10.30
CA ILE A 31 1.42 -13.02 9.14
C ILE A 31 0.91 -12.36 7.85
N PHE A 32 -0.02 -11.41 7.94
CA PHE A 32 -0.53 -10.66 6.78
C PHE A 32 0.49 -9.70 6.16
N VAL A 33 1.54 -9.34 6.90
CA VAL A 33 2.58 -8.43 6.41
C VAL A 33 3.40 -9.07 5.30
N LEU A 34 3.65 -10.39 5.38
CA LEU A 34 4.46 -11.10 4.39
C LEU A 34 3.91 -10.98 2.96
N PRO A 35 2.65 -11.34 2.65
CA PRO A 35 2.12 -11.19 1.29
C PRO A 35 2.00 -9.73 0.86
N VAL A 36 1.66 -8.81 1.78
CA VAL A 36 1.55 -7.37 1.48
C VAL A 36 2.90 -6.79 1.06
N ILE A 37 3.95 -7.04 1.86
CA ILE A 37 5.32 -6.61 1.55
C ILE A 37 5.85 -7.36 0.33
N GLY A 38 5.52 -8.64 0.16
CA GLY A 38 5.89 -9.43 -1.01
C GLY A 38 5.41 -8.77 -2.31
N VAL A 39 4.11 -8.48 -2.42
CA VAL A 39 3.55 -7.78 -3.59
C VAL A 39 4.16 -6.40 -3.76
N TRP A 40 4.33 -5.65 -2.67
CA TRP A 40 4.92 -4.31 -2.72
C TRP A 40 6.35 -4.34 -3.27
N LEU A 41 7.20 -5.23 -2.76
CA LEU A 41 8.57 -5.41 -3.22
C LEU A 41 8.62 -5.89 -4.66
N SER A 42 7.78 -6.85 -5.04
CA SER A 42 7.72 -7.32 -6.43
C SER A 42 7.39 -6.17 -7.39
N VAL A 43 6.36 -5.38 -7.11
CA VAL A 43 5.99 -4.24 -7.96
C VAL A 43 7.09 -3.18 -7.97
N LEU A 44 7.68 -2.87 -6.81
CA LEU A 44 8.76 -1.89 -6.71
C LEU A 44 9.98 -2.32 -7.53
N VAL A 45 10.39 -3.57 -7.44
CA VAL A 45 11.58 -4.09 -8.14
C VAL A 45 11.34 -4.16 -9.65
N LEU A 46 10.12 -4.50 -10.08
CA LEU A 46 9.79 -4.57 -11.50
C LEU A 46 9.65 -3.17 -12.14
N THR A 47 9.03 -2.22 -11.42
CA THR A 47 8.61 -0.94 -12.01
C THR A 47 9.45 0.25 -11.57
N GLY A 48 10.06 0.20 -10.39
CA GLY A 48 10.74 1.33 -9.74
C GLY A 48 9.80 2.32 -9.04
N TYR A 49 8.48 2.14 -9.09
CA TYR A 49 7.52 3.13 -8.57
C TYR A 49 6.96 2.74 -7.21
N VAL A 50 7.36 3.46 -6.16
CA VAL A 50 6.88 3.24 -4.78
C VAL A 50 5.37 3.47 -4.66
N GLY A 51 4.85 4.55 -5.27
CA GLY A 51 3.43 4.87 -5.22
C GLY A 51 2.56 3.80 -5.89
N LEU A 52 3.02 3.24 -7.01
CA LEU A 52 2.34 2.14 -7.70
C LEU A 52 2.38 0.86 -6.86
N ALA A 53 3.55 0.52 -6.32
CA ALA A 53 3.72 -0.63 -5.43
C ALA A 53 2.77 -0.59 -4.24
N THR A 54 2.62 0.57 -3.59
CA THR A 54 1.71 0.75 -2.45
C THR A 54 0.24 0.53 -2.81
N VAL A 55 -0.21 1.07 -3.94
CA VAL A 55 -1.62 0.89 -4.38
C VAL A 55 -1.90 -0.55 -4.77
N LEU A 56 -1.02 -1.18 -5.56
CA LEU A 56 -1.20 -2.57 -5.97
C LEU A 56 -1.11 -3.54 -4.79
N SER A 57 -0.21 -3.30 -3.83
CA SER A 57 -0.13 -4.08 -2.59
C SER A 57 -1.42 -3.98 -1.76
N ALA A 58 -2.00 -2.77 -1.63
CA ALA A 58 -3.27 -2.59 -0.92
C ALA A 58 -4.44 -3.30 -1.60
N LEU A 59 -4.50 -3.28 -2.94
CA LEU A 59 -5.53 -4.01 -3.71
C LEU A 59 -5.33 -5.53 -3.63
N ALA A 60 -4.09 -6.00 -3.74
CA ALA A 60 -3.75 -7.42 -3.64
C ALA A 60 -3.99 -7.99 -2.24
N PHE A 61 -4.13 -7.15 -1.22
CA PHE A 61 -4.46 -7.62 0.11
C PHE A 61 -5.89 -8.19 0.23
N ILE A 62 -6.80 -7.84 -0.68
CA ILE A 62 -8.18 -8.38 -0.68
C ILE A 62 -8.19 -9.90 -0.82
N PRO A 63 -7.63 -10.52 -1.89
CA PRO A 63 -7.59 -11.97 -2.00
C PRO A 63 -6.77 -12.64 -0.90
N VAL A 64 -5.75 -11.97 -0.35
CA VAL A 64 -4.98 -12.48 0.80
C VAL A 64 -5.89 -12.68 2.02
N VAL A 65 -6.74 -11.70 2.32
CA VAL A 65 -7.71 -11.82 3.42
C VAL A 65 -8.68 -12.98 3.17
N VAL A 66 -9.19 -13.13 1.94
CA VAL A 66 -10.11 -14.24 1.60
C VAL A 66 -9.46 -15.61 1.83
N LEU A 67 -8.16 -15.75 1.55
CA LEU A 67 -7.44 -17.02 1.65
C LEU A 67 -6.92 -17.33 3.06
N MET A 68 -6.61 -16.31 3.87
CA MET A 68 -5.87 -16.50 5.12
C MET A 68 -6.66 -16.13 6.39
N ALA A 69 -7.75 -15.36 6.29
CA ALA A 69 -8.54 -15.00 7.47
C ALA A 69 -9.44 -16.17 7.91
N SER A 70 -9.51 -16.40 9.22
CA SER A 70 -10.46 -17.37 9.78
C SER A 70 -11.90 -16.91 9.57
N PRO A 71 -12.88 -17.83 9.44
CA PRO A 71 -14.29 -17.48 9.18
C PRO A 71 -14.84 -16.41 10.12
N ASP A 72 -14.51 -16.48 11.40
CA ASP A 72 -14.99 -15.56 12.44
C ASP A 72 -14.46 -14.12 12.28
N THR A 73 -13.33 -13.94 11.59
CA THR A 73 -12.68 -12.63 11.41
C THR A 73 -12.72 -12.13 9.96
N LEU A 74 -13.16 -12.98 9.04
CA LEU A 74 -13.14 -12.72 7.60
C LEU A 74 -13.90 -11.44 7.23
N ALA A 75 -15.11 -11.26 7.75
CA ALA A 75 -15.93 -10.09 7.45
C ALA A 75 -15.25 -8.78 7.91
N THR A 76 -14.71 -8.76 9.14
CA THR A 76 -13.98 -7.62 9.70
C THR A 76 -12.76 -7.26 8.86
N TRP A 77 -11.96 -8.26 8.50
CA TRP A 77 -10.77 -8.05 7.67
C TRP A 77 -11.11 -7.62 6.25
N LEU A 78 -12.18 -8.14 5.65
CA LEU A 78 -12.63 -7.72 4.33
C LEU A 78 -13.05 -6.25 4.32
N VAL A 79 -13.84 -5.81 5.31
CA VAL A 79 -14.23 -4.41 5.44
C VAL A 79 -12.99 -3.53 5.62
N PHE A 80 -12.10 -3.90 6.53
CA PHE A 80 -10.86 -3.16 6.78
C PHE A 80 -10.01 -3.01 5.51
N THR A 81 -9.83 -4.11 4.76
CA THR A 81 -9.00 -4.14 3.56
C THR A 81 -9.63 -3.42 2.40
N VAL A 82 -10.94 -3.53 2.17
CA VAL A 82 -11.63 -2.79 1.10
C VAL A 82 -11.59 -1.29 1.37
N VAL A 83 -11.95 -0.87 2.58
CA VAL A 83 -11.89 0.54 2.99
C VAL A 83 -10.46 1.05 2.91
N GLY A 84 -9.49 0.25 3.38
CA GLY A 84 -8.08 0.58 3.35
C GLY A 84 -7.53 0.72 1.93
N ALA A 85 -7.89 -0.18 1.03
CA ALA A 85 -7.50 -0.13 -0.38
C ALA A 85 -8.03 1.13 -1.04
N VAL A 86 -9.34 1.42 -0.91
CA VAL A 86 -9.95 2.65 -1.41
C VAL A 86 -9.22 3.88 -0.85
N PHE A 87 -9.02 3.92 0.47
CA PHE A 87 -8.36 5.04 1.13
C PHE A 87 -6.92 5.25 0.63
N ILE A 88 -6.12 4.18 0.54
CA ILE A 88 -4.76 4.23 0.02
C ILE A 88 -4.73 4.70 -1.44
N THR A 89 -5.65 4.21 -2.28
CA THR A 89 -5.75 4.67 -3.67
C THR A 89 -6.05 6.17 -3.72
N LEU A 90 -6.97 6.66 -2.89
CA LEU A 90 -7.32 8.09 -2.83
C LEU A 90 -6.16 8.96 -2.32
N THR A 91 -5.38 8.51 -1.34
CA THR A 91 -4.20 9.24 -0.85
C THR A 91 -3.04 9.23 -1.85
N HIS A 92 -2.98 8.23 -2.74
CA HIS A 92 -1.95 8.10 -3.78
C HIS A 92 -2.41 8.61 -5.16
N ARG A 93 -3.57 9.24 -5.28
CA ARG A 93 -4.08 9.77 -6.56
C ARG A 93 -3.08 10.68 -7.30
N SER A 94 -2.30 11.48 -6.56
CA SER A 94 -1.27 12.35 -7.16
C SER A 94 -0.09 11.57 -7.72
N ASN A 95 0.27 10.43 -7.11
CA ASN A 95 1.27 9.50 -7.64
C ASN A 95 0.78 8.84 -8.92
N ILE A 96 -0.48 8.40 -8.93
CA ILE A 96 -1.09 7.81 -10.13
C ILE A 96 -1.15 8.84 -11.26
N GLN A 97 -1.49 10.10 -10.95
CA GLN A 97 -1.49 11.18 -11.94
C GLN A 97 -0.09 11.46 -12.49
N ARG A 98 0.93 11.56 -11.64
CA ARG A 98 2.33 11.71 -12.09
C ARG A 98 2.80 10.51 -12.90
N LEU A 99 2.38 9.30 -12.55
CA LEU A 99 2.72 8.07 -13.27
C LEU A 99 2.14 8.10 -14.70
N ARG A 100 0.87 8.48 -14.83
CA ARG A 100 0.23 8.68 -16.15
C ARG A 100 0.93 9.76 -16.99
N ASN A 101 1.43 10.80 -16.34
CA ASN A 101 2.14 11.89 -16.99
C ASN A 101 3.64 11.57 -17.23
N GLY A 102 4.14 10.39 -16.83
CA GLY A 102 5.56 10.05 -16.94
C GLY A 102 6.49 10.87 -16.03
N THR A 103 5.95 11.54 -15.01
CA THR A 103 6.67 12.45 -14.09
C THR A 103 6.77 11.90 -12.66
N GLU A 104 6.34 10.67 -12.43
CA GLU A 104 6.46 10.03 -11.12
C GLU A 104 7.93 9.68 -10.84
N TYR A 105 8.35 9.89 -9.60
CA TYR A 105 9.69 9.54 -9.16
C TYR A 105 9.90 8.02 -9.26
N CYS A 106 10.82 7.63 -10.14
CA CYS A 106 11.29 6.25 -10.27
C CYS A 106 12.47 6.04 -9.31
N PHE A 107 12.34 5.07 -8.42
CA PHE A 107 13.44 4.61 -7.58
C PHE A 107 14.36 3.69 -8.37
N GLU A 108 15.21 4.29 -9.19
CA GLU A 108 16.01 3.56 -10.18
C GLU A 108 16.94 2.49 -9.59
N LYS A 109 17.41 2.66 -8.35
CA LYS A 109 18.29 1.68 -7.68
C LYS A 109 17.56 0.38 -7.33
N ALA A 110 16.24 0.43 -7.14
CA ALA A 110 15.45 -0.76 -6.85
C ALA A 110 15.00 -1.50 -8.12
N ARG A 111 15.07 -0.86 -9.29
CA ARG A 111 14.50 -1.39 -10.53
C ARG A 111 15.43 -2.43 -11.17
N LEU A 112 14.97 -3.68 -11.27
CA LEU A 112 15.75 -4.82 -11.77
C LEU A 112 16.27 -4.60 -13.20
N PHE A 113 15.41 -4.06 -14.07
CA PHE A 113 15.69 -3.91 -15.50
C PHE A 113 16.68 -2.79 -15.85
N ARG A 114 17.22 -2.07 -14.86
CA ARG A 114 18.28 -1.08 -15.11
C ARG A 114 19.62 -1.74 -15.45
N HIS A 115 19.89 -2.96 -14.97
CA HIS A 115 21.14 -3.69 -15.25
C HIS A 115 21.11 -4.49 -16.58
N LEU A 116 20.01 -4.43 -17.32
CA LEU A 116 19.83 -5.13 -18.59
C LEU A 116 19.92 -4.20 -19.82
N ARG A 117 20.35 -2.95 -19.62
CA ARG A 117 20.71 -1.97 -20.65
C ARG A 117 22.11 -1.45 -20.37
#